data_AF-A0A352DZR3-F1
#
_entry.id   AF-A0A352DZR3-F1
#
_cell.length_a   1.000
_cell.length_b   1.000
_cell.length_c   1.000
_cell.angle_alpha   90.00
_cell.angle_beta   90.00
_cell.angle_gamma   90.00
#
_symmetry.space_group_name_H-M   'P 1'
#
loop_
_entity.id
_entity.type
_entity.pdbx_description
1 polymer ?
#
loop_
_entity_poly.entity_id
_entity_poly.type
_entity_poly.pdbx_seq_one_letter_code
_entity_poly.pdbx_strand_id
1 'polypeptide(L)' 'MARRLISELPAQTAVDQVFLATHKQLRPNRNGQLYLQVDLADRSGTITGRLWNA' A
#
# COMPACT_ATOMS: atom_id res chain seq x y z
N MET A 1 -17.90 -6.54 2.45
CA MET A 1 -17.13 -7.27 1.41
C MET A 1 -16.26 -8.32 2.10
N ALA A 2 -16.07 -9.49 1.51
CA ALA A 2 -15.17 -10.50 2.05
C ALA A 2 -13.70 -10.04 1.95
N ARG A 3 -12.91 -10.28 3.00
CA ARG A 3 -11.48 -9.95 3.03
C ARG A 3 -10.72 -10.80 2.02
N ARG A 4 -10.02 -10.15 1.08
CA ARG A 4 -9.07 -10.81 0.16
C ARG A 4 -7.66 -10.72 0.69
N LEU A 5 -6.88 -11.78 0.47
CA LEU A 5 -5.46 -11.79 0.76
C LEU A 5 -4.69 -10.96 -0.27
N ILE A 6 -3.52 -10.43 0.10
CA ILE A 6 -2.62 -9.71 -0.83
C ILE A 6 -2.34 -10.55 -2.08
N SER A 7 -2.12 -11.85 -1.94
CA SER A 7 -1.87 -12.77 -3.06
C SER A 7 -3.04 -12.93 -4.04
N GLU A 8 -4.23 -12.47 -3.67
CA GLU A 8 -5.47 -12.61 -4.46
C GLU A 8 -5.95 -11.28 -5.04
N LEU A 9 -5.19 -10.19 -4.82
CA LEU A 9 -5.57 -8.87 -5.31
C LEU A 9 -5.41 -8.80 -6.84
N PRO A 10 -6.50 -8.58 -7.59
CA PRO A 10 -6.39 -8.43 -9.03
C PRO A 10 -5.77 -7.07 -9.38
N ALA A 11 -5.04 -7.03 -10.49
CA ALA A 11 -4.57 -5.77 -11.04
C ALA A 11 -5.73 -4.80 -11.28
N GLN A 12 -5.46 -3.50 -11.12
CA GLN A 12 -6.41 -2.41 -11.38
C GLN A 12 -7.73 -2.47 -10.60
N THR A 13 -7.76 -3.21 -9.49
CA THR A 13 -8.96 -3.31 -8.64
C THR A 13 -8.90 -2.32 -7.48
N ALA A 14 -10.00 -1.61 -7.24
CA ALA A 14 -10.17 -0.82 -6.03
C ALA A 14 -10.43 -1.76 -4.83
N VAL A 15 -9.68 -1.57 -3.75
CA VAL A 15 -9.74 -2.38 -2.54
C VAL A 15 -9.91 -1.47 -1.34
N ASP A 16 -10.92 -1.73 -0.53
CA ASP A 16 -11.15 -1.07 0.76
C ASP A 16 -11.04 -2.11 1.88
N GLN A 17 -9.83 -2.23 2.44
CA GLN A 17 -9.47 -3.23 3.44
C GLN A 17 -8.31 -2.75 4.33
N VAL A 18 -8.23 -3.31 5.53
CA VAL A 18 -7.11 -3.08 6.47
C VAL A 18 -6.00 -4.12 6.28
N PHE A 19 -4.76 -3.63 6.22
CA PHE A 19 -3.51 -4.40 6.18
C PHE A 19 -2.54 -3.87 7.25
N LEU A 20 -1.57 -4.69 7.65
CA LEU A 20 -0.53 -4.27 8.59
C LEU A 20 0.50 -3.41 7.86
N ALA A 21 0.76 -2.18 8.33
CA ALA A 21 1.89 -1.39 7.82
C ALA A 21 3.18 -1.80 8.53
N THR A 22 4.16 -2.33 7.82
CA THR A 22 5.41 -2.84 8.40
C THR A 22 6.58 -1.86 8.26
N HIS A 23 6.65 -1.11 7.16
CA HIS A 23 7.65 -0.07 6.92
C HIS A 23 6.99 1.19 6.40
N LYS A 24 7.52 2.36 6.77
CA LYS A 24 7.04 3.68 6.35
C LYS A 24 8.23 4.56 6.01
N GLN A 25 8.19 5.23 4.85
CA GLN A 25 9.23 6.17 4.44
C GLN A 25 8.59 7.37 3.75
N LEU A 26 8.89 8.57 4.24
CA LEU A 26 8.53 9.82 3.57
C LEU A 26 9.53 10.10 2.45
N ARG A 27 9.06 10.24 1.21
CA ARG A 27 9.91 10.43 0.02
C ARG A 27 9.38 11.58 -0.83
N PRO A 28 10.25 12.38 -1.47
CA PRO A 28 9.82 13.28 -2.53
C PRO A 28 9.57 12.51 -3.84
N ASN A 29 8.56 12.93 -4.60
CA ASN A 29 8.36 12.51 -5.99
C ASN A 29 9.26 13.33 -6.94
N ARG A 30 9.17 13.08 -8.26
CA ARG A 30 9.97 13.80 -9.27
C ARG A 30 9.73 15.31 -9.29
N ASN A 31 8.60 15.77 -8.76
CA ASN A 31 8.20 17.17 -8.68
C ASN A 31 8.48 17.78 -7.29
N GLY A 32 9.17 17.05 -6.40
CA GLY A 32 9.48 17.49 -5.03
C GLY A 32 8.33 17.37 -4.03
N GLN A 33 7.13 16.91 -4.44
CA GLN A 33 6.01 16.71 -3.52
C GLN A 33 6.21 15.45 -2.69
N LEU A 34 5.87 15.51 -1.42
CA LEU A 34 6.03 14.39 -0.50
C LEU A 34 4.93 13.33 -0.69
N TYR A 35 5.34 12.07 -0.59
CA TYR A 35 4.45 10.93 -0.47
C TYR A 35 5.00 9.96 0.57
N LEU A 36 4.10 9.22 1.21
CA LEU A 36 4.49 8.13 2.09
C LEU A 36 4.52 6.83 1.30
N GLN A 37 5.69 6.22 1.20
CA GLN A 37 5.82 4.82 0.78
C GLN A 37 5.59 3.94 2.00
N VAL A 38 4.71 2.94 1.87
CA VAL A 38 4.37 2.02 2.95
C VAL A 38 4.42 0.60 2.43
N ASP A 39 5.09 -0.30 3.14
CA ASP A 39 4.92 -1.73 2.90
C ASP A 39 3.76 -2.24 3.75
N LEU A 40 2.77 -2.82 3.07
CA LEU A 40 1.57 -3.40 3.66
C LEU A 40 1.68 -4.92 3.63
N ALA A 41 1.36 -5.58 4.74
CA ALA A 41 1.52 -7.01 4.91
C ALA A 41 0.25 -7.70 5.39
N ASP A 42 0.11 -8.95 4.97
CA ASP A 42 -0.76 -9.94 5.59
C ASP A 42 -0.07 -11.32 5.55
N ARG A 43 -0.79 -12.37 5.95
CA ARG A 43 -0.25 -13.75 5.97
C ARG A 43 0.17 -14.29 4.61
N SER A 44 -0.27 -13.69 3.50
CA SER A 44 0.01 -14.14 2.14
C SER A 44 1.20 -13.41 1.51
N GLY A 45 1.64 -12.29 2.08
CA GLY A 45 2.80 -11.56 1.59
C GLY A 45 2.77 -10.07 1.91
N THR A 46 3.52 -9.32 1.10
CA THR A 46 3.67 -7.86 1.23
C THR A 46 3.41 -7.16 -0.10
N ILE A 47 2.82 -5.97 -0.05
CA ILE A 47 2.63 -5.08 -1.20
C ILE A 47 3.04 -3.64 -0.83
N THR A 48 3.67 -2.94 -1.77
CA THR A 48 4.04 -1.53 -1.56
C THR A 48 2.87 -0.61 -1.93
N GLY A 49 2.40 0.18 -0.97
CA GLY A 49 1.46 1.27 -1.13
C GLY A 49 2.14 2.64 -1.21
N ARG A 50 1.48 3.59 -1.86
CA ARG A 50 1.87 5.00 -1.89
C ARG A 50 0.69 5.88 -1.47
N LEU A 51 0.88 6.66 -0.41
CA LEU A 51 -0.02 7.74 -0.03
C LEU A 51 0.54 9.05 -0.57
N TRP A 52 -0.12 9.60 -1.58
CA TRP A 52 0.25 10.87 -2.18
C TRP A 52 -0.19 12.04 -1.32
N ASN A 53 0.54 13.16 -1.40
CA ASN A 53 0.25 14.40 -0.67
C ASN A 53 0.15 14.16 0.85
N ALA A 54 1.10 13.39 1.38
CA ALA A 54 1.24 13.09 2.80
C ALA A 54 1.95 14.21 3.56
#